data_AF-A0A914FWD6-F1
#
_entry.id   AF-A0A914FWD6-F1
#
_cell.length_a   1.000
_cell.length_b   1.000
_cell.length_c   1.000
_cell.angle_alpha   90.00
_cell.angle_beta   90.00
_cell.angle_gamma   90.00
#
_symmetry.space_group_name_H-M   'P 1'
#
loop_
_entity.id
_entity.type
_entity.pdbx_description
1 polymer ?
#
loop_
_entity_poly.entity_id
_entity_poly.type
_entity_poly.pdbx_seq_one_letter_code
_entity_poly.pdbx_strand_id
1 'polypeptide(L)'
;MHTIFLLLLLSGITFAKNIKNVSSLNDIIARKQAVCQDTEFECNNGMCILNWLQCNGIIDCPDGEDEIPRVNVCLSNQYLCHDQCQCIPFVYRCDGIPHCLDGSDEGPYECH
;
A
#
# COMPACT_ATOMS: atom_id res chain seq x y z
N MET A 1 -40.54 -14.29 -46.09
CA MET A 1 -39.49 -13.79 -45.17
C MET A 1 -38.68 -12.68 -45.85
N HIS A 2 -39.28 -11.49 -46.02
CA HIS A 2 -38.60 -10.29 -46.52
C HIS A 2 -39.33 -9.04 -46.06
N THR A 3 -39.62 -8.96 -44.76
CA THR A 3 -40.29 -7.80 -44.15
C THR A 3 -39.59 -7.31 -42.87
N ILE A 4 -38.38 -7.79 -42.58
CA ILE A 4 -37.64 -7.41 -41.35
C ILE A 4 -36.49 -6.42 -41.65
N PHE A 5 -36.09 -6.23 -42.91
CA PHE A 5 -34.90 -5.42 -43.24
C PHE A 5 -35.16 -3.91 -43.44
N LEU A 6 -36.39 -3.41 -43.22
CA LEU A 6 -36.76 -2.02 -43.47
C LEU A 6 -37.04 -1.17 -42.21
N LEU A 7 -36.68 -1.64 -41.01
CA LEU A 7 -36.87 -0.90 -39.74
C LEU A 7 -35.57 -0.34 -39.12
N LEU A 8 -34.46 -0.30 -39.86
CA LEU A 8 -33.18 0.27 -39.36
C LEU A 8 -32.99 1.77 -39.69
N LEU A 9 -34.06 2.53 -39.96
CA LEU A 9 -33.99 3.95 -40.29
C LEU A 9 -34.78 4.90 -39.36
N LEU A 10 -35.01 4.57 -38.08
CA LEU A 10 -35.73 5.49 -37.16
C LEU A 10 -35.13 5.69 -35.76
N SER A 11 -33.86 5.38 -35.54
CA SER A 11 -33.19 5.85 -34.33
C SER A 11 -31.73 6.11 -34.61
N GLY A 12 -31.41 7.37 -34.91
CA GLY A 12 -30.05 7.87 -34.93
C GLY A 12 -29.39 7.65 -33.58
N ILE A 13 -28.65 6.55 -33.46
CA ILE A 13 -27.70 6.37 -32.37
C ILE A 13 -26.38 6.97 -32.86
N THR A 14 -26.37 8.31 -32.91
CA THR A 14 -25.15 9.06 -32.64
C THR A 14 -24.61 8.51 -31.34
N PHE A 15 -23.37 8.01 -31.35
CA PHE A 15 -22.65 7.52 -30.19
C PHE A 15 -22.97 8.41 -28.99
N ALA A 16 -23.64 7.81 -28.01
CA ALA A 16 -24.22 8.52 -26.90
C ALA A 16 -23.16 9.37 -26.21
N LYS A 17 -23.56 10.62 -25.98
CA LYS A 17 -22.86 11.63 -25.21
C LYS A 17 -22.22 10.99 -23.98
N ASN A 18 -20.95 11.32 -23.76
CA ASN A 18 -20.20 11.00 -22.56
C ASN A 18 -20.86 11.71 -21.38
N ILE A 19 -21.83 11.02 -20.78
CA ILE A 19 -22.46 11.43 -19.54
C ILE A 19 -21.43 11.12 -18.46
N LYS A 20 -20.73 12.16 -17.97
CA LYS A 20 -20.08 12.10 -16.66
C LYS A 20 -21.20 11.83 -15.65
N ASN A 21 -21.37 10.55 -15.34
CA ASN A 21 -22.47 10.05 -14.55
C ASN A 21 -22.25 10.49 -13.09
N VAL A 22 -23.02 11.52 -12.73
CA VAL A 22 -23.71 11.70 -11.45
C VAL A 22 -23.18 10.79 -10.34
N SER A 23 -22.55 11.43 -9.35
CA SER A 23 -22.22 10.93 -8.00
C SER A 23 -22.93 9.62 -7.68
N SER A 24 -22.17 8.54 -7.83
CA SER A 24 -22.69 7.19 -7.80
C SER A 24 -23.11 6.84 -6.38
N LEU A 25 -24.14 6.02 -6.21
CA LEU A 25 -24.37 5.33 -4.94
C LEU A 25 -23.12 4.54 -4.48
N ASN A 26 -22.19 4.26 -5.40
CA ASN A 26 -20.86 3.73 -5.10
C ASN A 26 -19.96 4.72 -4.33
N ASP A 27 -20.15 6.04 -4.45
CA ASP A 27 -19.40 7.07 -3.71
C ASP A 27 -19.92 7.26 -2.27
N ILE A 28 -21.17 6.89 -1.99
CA ILE A 28 -21.75 6.86 -0.62
C ILE A 28 -21.35 5.57 0.10
N ILE A 29 -21.23 4.45 -0.64
CA ILE A 29 -20.61 3.19 -0.15
C ILE A 29 -19.09 3.38 0.06
N ALA A 30 -18.46 4.37 -0.59
CA ALA A 30 -17.07 4.76 -0.39
C ALA A 30 -16.79 5.52 0.93
N ARG A 31 -17.75 5.63 1.87
CA ARG A 31 -17.50 6.09 3.23
C ARG A 31 -17.93 5.07 4.28
N LYS A 32 -17.18 3.96 4.44
CA LYS A 32 -17.09 3.29 5.75
C LYS A 32 -15.87 2.38 5.92
N GLN A 33 -14.70 2.98 5.79
CA GLN A 33 -13.54 2.85 6.67
C GLN A 33 -12.60 3.91 6.09
N ALA A 34 -12.05 4.82 6.91
CA ALA A 34 -10.89 5.56 6.43
C ALA A 34 -9.74 4.55 6.39
N VAL A 35 -9.70 3.73 5.34
CA VAL A 35 -8.60 2.81 5.11
C VAL A 35 -7.39 3.70 4.88
N CYS A 36 -6.33 3.49 5.64
CA CYS A 36 -5.08 4.22 5.44
C CYS A 36 -4.62 4.10 3.98
N GLN A 37 -3.96 5.13 3.46
CA GLN A 37 -3.40 5.08 2.12
C GLN A 37 -2.34 3.96 2.02
N ASP A 38 -2.02 3.49 0.81
CA ASP A 38 -1.00 2.45 0.59
C ASP A 38 0.40 2.81 1.18
N THR A 39 0.64 4.10 1.41
CA THR A 39 1.88 4.65 1.99
C THR A 39 1.81 4.88 3.51
N GLU A 40 0.73 4.46 4.15
CA GLU A 40 0.45 4.69 5.57
C GLU A 40 0.28 3.36 6.33
N PHE A 41 0.63 3.39 7.61
CA PHE A 41 0.45 2.32 8.57
C PHE A 41 -0.75 2.61 9.47
N GLU A 42 -1.64 1.63 9.65
CA GLU A 42 -2.82 1.73 10.53
C GLU A 42 -2.48 1.24 11.95
N CYS A 43 -2.51 2.16 12.92
CA CYS A 43 -2.48 1.87 14.35
C CYS A 43 -3.72 1.04 14.76
N ASN A 44 -3.66 0.33 15.89
CA ASN A 44 -4.74 -0.51 16.40
C ASN A 44 -6.04 0.25 16.68
N ASN A 45 -5.95 1.56 16.95
CA ASN A 45 -7.10 2.44 17.15
C ASN A 45 -7.69 3.00 15.84
N GLY A 46 -7.13 2.65 14.68
CA GLY A 46 -7.52 3.14 13.36
C GLY A 46 -6.89 4.48 12.96
N MET A 47 -5.89 4.98 13.70
CA MET A 47 -5.08 6.13 13.28
C MET A 47 -4.09 5.72 12.20
N CYS A 48 -3.87 6.58 11.21
CA CYS A 48 -2.89 6.33 10.15
C CYS A 48 -1.63 7.18 10.39
N ILE A 49 -0.46 6.54 10.38
CA ILE A 49 0.84 7.20 10.36
C ILE A 49 1.54 6.91 9.02
N LEU A 50 2.59 7.64 8.68
CA LEU A 50 3.35 7.35 7.45
C LEU A 50 4.15 6.06 7.60
N ASN A 51 4.32 5.29 6.52
CA ASN A 51 5.01 3.99 6.60
C ASN A 51 6.44 4.08 7.16
N TRP A 52 7.15 5.19 6.91
CA TRP A 52 8.51 5.43 7.43
C TRP A 52 8.56 5.79 8.91
N LEU A 53 7.42 6.01 9.54
CA LEU A 53 7.31 6.19 10.99
C LEU A 53 7.24 4.86 11.75
N GLN A 54 7.08 3.73 11.06
CA GLN A 54 7.21 2.44 11.70
C GLN A 54 8.67 2.18 12.07
N CYS A 55 8.90 1.72 13.29
CA CYS A 55 10.19 1.27 13.79
C CYS A 55 11.30 2.32 13.65
N ASN A 56 10.93 3.58 13.85
CA ASN A 56 11.85 4.72 13.78
C ASN A 56 12.47 5.04 15.16
N GLY A 57 12.12 4.28 16.20
CA GLY A 57 12.52 4.48 17.59
C GLY A 57 11.64 5.47 18.37
N ILE A 58 10.52 5.93 17.80
CA ILE A 58 9.61 6.93 18.34
C ILE A 58 8.19 6.33 18.35
N ILE A 59 7.51 6.44 19.49
CA ILE A 59 6.12 6.02 19.62
C ILE A 59 5.22 7.07 18.93
N ASP A 60 4.80 6.80 17.70
CA ASP A 60 3.86 7.60 16.92
C ASP A 60 2.41 7.05 17.00
N CYS A 61 2.22 5.75 17.23
CA CYS A 61 0.91 5.20 17.59
C CYS A 61 0.61 5.30 19.10
N PRO A 62 -0.66 5.28 19.54
CA PRO A 62 -1.02 5.52 20.94
C PRO A 62 -0.47 4.47 21.91
N ASP A 63 -0.36 3.22 21.46
CA ASP A 63 0.13 2.09 22.26
C ASP A 63 1.56 1.68 21.86
N GLY A 64 2.22 2.44 20.99
CA GLY A 64 3.58 2.17 20.49
C GLY A 64 3.68 0.95 19.58
N GLU A 65 2.56 0.52 19.00
CA GLU A 65 2.52 -0.65 18.12
C GLU A 65 3.32 -0.49 16.83
N ASP A 66 3.55 0.74 16.39
CA ASP A 66 4.46 1.12 15.31
C ASP A 66 5.92 0.78 15.62
N GLU A 67 6.29 0.65 16.90
CA GLU A 67 7.64 0.34 17.38
C GLU A 67 7.79 -1.10 17.88
N ILE A 68 6.76 -1.94 17.74
CA ILE A 68 6.83 -3.35 18.13
C ILE A 68 7.47 -4.18 17.01
N PRO A 69 8.52 -4.97 17.29
CA PRO A 69 9.09 -5.93 16.34
C PRO A 69 8.01 -6.87 15.78
N ARG A 70 7.75 -6.79 14.48
CA ARG A 70 6.76 -7.65 13.80
C ARG A 70 7.38 -8.88 13.19
N VAL A 71 8.69 -8.84 12.95
CA VAL A 71 9.41 -9.84 12.19
C VAL A 71 10.49 -10.42 13.07
N ASN A 72 10.21 -11.62 13.60
CA ASN A 72 11.18 -12.34 14.43
C ASN A 72 11.96 -13.38 13.61
N VAL A 73 11.46 -13.73 12.41
CA VAL A 73 12.04 -14.76 11.54
C VAL A 73 11.86 -14.33 10.09
N CYS A 74 12.97 -14.23 9.36
CA CYS A 74 12.98 -14.05 7.91
C CYS A 74 13.11 -15.38 7.16
N LEU A 75 12.82 -15.37 5.85
CA LEU A 75 13.13 -16.52 5.00
C LEU A 75 14.64 -16.78 4.96
N SER A 76 15.03 -17.99 4.57
CA SER A 76 16.44 -18.43 4.58
C SER A 76 17.35 -17.61 3.66
N ASN A 77 16.77 -16.88 2.69
CA ASN A 77 17.46 -16.02 1.73
C ASN A 77 17.27 -14.51 2.02
N GLN A 78 16.83 -14.18 3.23
CA GLN A 78 16.59 -12.82 3.68
C GLN A 78 17.40 -12.49 4.93
N TYR A 79 17.79 -11.24 5.03
CA TYR A 79 18.40 -10.62 6.20
C TYR A 79 17.31 -9.90 7.00
N LEU A 80 17.32 -10.09 8.32
CA LEU A 80 16.48 -9.36 9.26
C LEU A 80 17.18 -8.06 9.65
N CYS A 81 16.57 -6.92 9.38
CA CYS A 81 17.04 -5.61 9.82
C CYS A 81 17.17 -5.56 11.35
N HIS A 82 18.07 -4.72 11.87
CA HIS A 82 18.38 -4.68 13.30
C HIS A 82 17.18 -4.21 14.16
N ASP A 83 16.38 -3.29 13.62
CA ASP A 83 15.07 -2.90 14.14
C ASP A 83 14.05 -4.05 14.29
N GLN A 84 14.33 -5.23 13.70
CA GLN A 84 13.45 -6.42 13.70
C GLN A 84 12.06 -6.14 13.08
N CYS A 85 11.99 -5.18 12.17
CA CYS A 85 10.74 -4.74 11.56
C CYS A 85 10.64 -5.09 10.08
N GLN A 86 11.77 -5.31 9.42
CA GLN A 86 11.81 -5.61 8.00
C GLN A 86 12.75 -6.77 7.68
N CYS A 87 12.33 -7.61 6.73
CA CYS A 87 13.23 -8.53 6.04
C CYS A 87 13.60 -7.92 4.68
N ILE A 88 14.89 -7.88 4.38
CA ILE A 88 15.38 -7.56 3.04
C ILE A 88 16.05 -8.80 2.42
N PRO A 89 16.06 -8.96 1.09
CA PRO A 89 16.90 -9.96 0.43
C PRO A 89 18.38 -9.84 0.84
N PHE A 90 19.09 -10.96 1.03
CA PHE A 90 20.52 -10.92 1.38
C PHE A 90 21.40 -10.17 0.37
N VAL A 91 20.95 -10.06 -0.88
CA VAL A 91 21.66 -9.32 -1.94
C VAL A 91 21.74 -7.82 -1.69
N TYR A 92 20.87 -7.28 -0.85
CA TYR A 92 20.83 -5.87 -0.48
C TYR A 92 21.64 -5.57 0.78
N ARG A 93 22.20 -6.58 1.44
CA ARG A 93 23.07 -6.37 2.58
C ARG A 93 24.45 -5.92 2.08
N CYS A 94 24.94 -4.79 2.57
CA CYS A 94 26.25 -4.24 2.24
C CYS A 94 26.44 -3.93 0.75
N ASP A 95 25.39 -3.46 0.08
CA ASP A 95 25.44 -3.06 -1.33
C ASP A 95 25.67 -1.55 -1.54
N GLY A 96 25.77 -0.79 -0.44
CA GLY A 96 26.01 0.64 -0.42
C GLY A 96 24.73 1.48 -0.44
N ILE A 97 23.55 0.87 -0.41
CA ILE A 97 22.25 1.55 -0.41
C ILE A 97 21.46 1.09 0.83
N PRO A 98 20.91 2.01 1.64
CA PRO A 98 20.09 1.63 2.78
C PRO A 98 18.74 1.07 2.32
N HIS A 99 18.48 -0.19 2.64
CA HIS A 99 17.22 -0.89 2.38
C HIS A 99 16.42 -1.19 3.64
N CYS A 100 17.08 -1.26 4.81
CA CYS A 100 16.41 -1.27 6.10
C CYS A 100 15.94 0.15 6.46
N LEU A 101 14.84 0.25 7.21
CA LEU A 101 14.33 1.54 7.71
C LEU A 101 15.34 2.23 8.63
N ASP A 102 16.04 1.45 9.44
CA ASP A 102 17.14 1.90 10.29
C ASP A 102 18.51 1.99 9.58
N GLY A 103 18.59 1.59 8.31
CA GLY A 103 19.84 1.53 7.53
C GLY A 103 20.87 0.53 8.06
N SER A 104 20.45 -0.42 8.91
CA SER A 104 21.37 -1.38 9.55
C SER A 104 22.04 -2.35 8.57
N ASP A 105 21.48 -2.53 7.39
CA ASP A 105 22.05 -3.34 6.31
C ASP A 105 23.35 -2.78 5.73
N GLU A 106 23.63 -1.50 5.95
CA GLU A 106 24.85 -0.80 5.54
C GLU A 106 25.72 -0.40 6.75
N GLY A 107 25.43 -0.96 7.92
CA GLY A 107 26.12 -0.65 9.16
C GLY A 107 27.58 -1.14 9.19
N PRO A 108 28.51 -0.41 9.84
CA PRO A 108 29.92 -0.81 9.93
C PRO A 108 30.14 -2.10 10.73
N TYR A 109 29.16 -2.51 11.53
CA TYR A 109 29.20 -3.76 12.29
C TYR A 109 28.67 -4.97 11.51
N GLU A 110 27.89 -4.73 10.45
CA GLU A 110 27.32 -5.78 9.61
C GLU A 110 28.19 -6.04 8.37
N CYS A 111 28.82 -5.00 7.84
CA CYS A 111 29.64 -5.04 6.62
C CYS A 111 31.14 -5.05 6.95
N HIS A 112 31.78 -6.21 6.74
CA HIS A 112 33.22 -6.42 6.96
C HIS A 112 33.89 -7.09 5.75
#